data_AF-A0A657B7K6-F1
#
_entry.id   AF-A0A657B7K6-F1
#
_cell.length_a   1.000
_cell.length_b   1.000
_cell.length_c   1.000
_cell.angle_alpha   90.00
_cell.angle_beta   90.00
_cell.angle_gamma   90.00
#
_symmetry.space_group_name_H-M   'P 1'
#
loop_
_entity.id
_entity.type
_entity.pdbx_description
1 polymer ?
#
loop_
_entity_poly.entity_id
_entity_poly.type
_entity_poly.pdbx_seq_one_letter_code
_entity_poly.pdbx_strand_id
1 'polypeptide(L)'
;LSEYAPRSHAQRLLPMVQELLGQSGLLLSDMDALAFGRGPGSFTGLRIASGFVQGLAFGQDLPVVPVSNLQALAVHVFLSHSEAQNCLVLIDARMDEVYWAVFTRGENAMPELLGSERVDKPEMVSELLQEQDEMPVIGNGLAYVDRMDAISRWPRIESGPEHPAHAIASLAVLAFADGLAVEAKDASPVYVRDEVAWKKLPGRD
;
A
#
# COMPACT_ATOMS: atom_id res chain seq x y z
N LEU A 1 -7.93 -7.45 14.23
CA LEU A 1 -7.76 -8.89 13.91
C LEU A 1 -6.72 -9.02 12.80
N SER A 2 -5.77 -9.95 12.90
CA SER A 2 -4.80 -10.25 11.84
C SER A 2 -4.54 -11.76 11.84
N GLU A 3 -4.50 -12.40 10.67
CA GLU A 3 -4.33 -13.83 10.52
C GLU A 3 -3.53 -14.17 9.25
N TYR A 4 -2.53 -15.04 9.38
CA TYR A 4 -1.85 -15.64 8.25
C TYR A 4 -2.67 -16.82 7.72
N ALA A 5 -3.40 -16.61 6.62
CA ALA A 5 -4.41 -17.53 6.09
C ALA A 5 -4.14 -17.96 4.63
N PRO A 6 -3.04 -18.68 4.34
CA PRO A 6 -2.68 -19.08 2.98
C PRO A 6 -3.75 -19.99 2.38
N ARG A 7 -4.24 -19.61 1.19
CA ARG A 7 -5.27 -20.35 0.42
C ARG A 7 -6.66 -20.43 1.06
N SER A 8 -6.89 -19.78 2.21
CA SER A 8 -8.18 -19.77 2.91
C SER A 8 -8.81 -18.38 3.02
N HIS A 9 -8.25 -17.36 2.35
CA HIS A 9 -8.75 -15.97 2.37
C HIS A 9 -10.27 -15.88 2.14
N ALA A 10 -10.79 -16.53 1.10
CA ALA A 10 -12.23 -16.49 0.79
C ALA A 10 -13.13 -17.10 1.90
N GLN A 11 -12.60 -18.02 2.70
CA GLN A 11 -13.33 -18.64 3.80
C GLN A 11 -13.23 -17.84 5.11
N ARG A 12 -12.16 -17.04 5.28
CA ARG A 12 -11.88 -16.31 6.53
C ARG A 12 -12.32 -14.85 6.50
N LEU A 13 -12.31 -14.20 5.34
CA LEU A 13 -12.60 -12.78 5.21
C LEU A 13 -13.99 -12.40 5.74
N LEU A 14 -15.06 -13.07 5.28
CA LEU A 14 -16.42 -12.74 5.73
C LEU A 14 -16.61 -12.99 7.24
N PRO A 15 -16.21 -14.15 7.82
CA PRO A 15 -16.24 -14.33 9.27
C PRO A 15 -15.46 -13.27 10.05
N MET A 16 -14.28 -12.86 9.59
CA MET A 16 -13.49 -11.83 10.26
C MET A 16 -14.18 -10.45 10.24
N VAL A 17 -14.83 -10.11 9.12
CA VAL A 17 -15.63 -8.87 9.02
C VAL A 17 -16.81 -8.92 10.00
N GLN A 18 -17.55 -10.04 10.02
CA GLN A 18 -18.68 -10.22 10.94
C GLN A 18 -18.23 -10.16 12.41
N GLU A 19 -17.10 -10.78 12.74
CA GLU A 19 -16.53 -10.73 14.08
C GLU A 19 -16.15 -9.31 14.47
N LEU A 20 -15.46 -8.58 13.60
CA LEU A 20 -15.04 -7.21 13.87
C LEU A 20 -16.25 -6.28 14.07
N LEU A 21 -17.24 -6.35 13.17
CA LEU A 21 -18.48 -5.57 13.28
C LEU A 21 -19.24 -5.90 14.57
N GLY A 22 -19.34 -7.19 14.90
CA GLY A 22 -19.97 -7.65 16.14
C GLY A 22 -19.26 -7.15 17.40
N GLN A 23 -17.92 -7.13 17.41
CA GLN A 23 -17.13 -6.57 18.50
C GLN A 23 -17.32 -5.06 18.67
N SER A 24 -17.58 -4.34 17.57
CA SER A 24 -17.86 -2.90 17.58
C SER A 24 -19.33 -2.56 17.82
N GLY A 25 -20.23 -3.54 17.83
CA GLY A 25 -21.68 -3.30 17.91
C GLY A 25 -22.25 -2.59 16.68
N LEU A 26 -21.54 -2.65 15.55
CA LEU A 26 -21.91 -2.02 14.29
C LEU A 26 -22.44 -3.06 13.30
N LEU A 27 -23.23 -2.59 12.36
CA LEU A 27 -23.67 -3.33 11.19
C LEU A 27 -22.91 -2.84 9.96
N LEU A 28 -22.92 -3.65 8.90
CA LEU A 28 -22.37 -3.23 7.61
C LEU A 28 -23.12 -2.01 7.05
N SER A 29 -24.42 -1.87 7.37
CA SER A 29 -25.25 -0.70 7.01
C SER A 29 -24.83 0.59 7.70
N ASP A 30 -24.03 0.50 8.76
CA ASP A 30 -23.60 1.68 9.53
C ASP A 30 -22.31 2.28 8.97
N MET A 31 -21.75 1.68 7.92
CA MET A 31 -20.52 2.15 7.26
C MET A 31 -20.86 3.22 6.23
N ASP A 32 -20.04 4.27 6.16
CA ASP A 32 -20.14 5.28 5.10
C ASP A 32 -19.42 4.85 3.81
N ALA A 33 -18.39 4.01 3.94
CA ALA A 33 -17.60 3.47 2.84
C ALA A 33 -16.86 2.21 3.26
N LEU A 34 -16.42 1.43 2.26
CA LEU A 34 -15.47 0.32 2.47
C LEU A 34 -14.12 0.67 1.85
N ALA A 35 -13.04 0.07 2.32
CA ALA A 35 -11.71 0.29 1.77
C ALA A 35 -10.99 -1.03 1.51
N PHE A 36 -10.10 -1.04 0.51
CA PHE A 36 -9.25 -2.19 0.22
C PHE A 36 -7.90 -1.77 -0.34
N GLY A 37 -6.91 -2.66 -0.19
CA GLY A 37 -5.61 -2.51 -0.83
C GLY A 37 -5.70 -2.79 -2.33
N ARG A 38 -5.61 -1.74 -3.17
CA ARG A 38 -5.70 -1.85 -4.64
C ARG A 38 -4.46 -2.43 -5.30
N GLY A 39 -3.39 -2.63 -4.54
CA GLY A 39 -2.07 -3.00 -5.06
C GLY A 39 -1.05 -1.89 -4.95
N PRO A 40 0.17 -2.12 -5.45
CA PRO A 40 0.63 -3.36 -6.08
C PRO A 40 0.77 -4.55 -5.09
N GLY A 41 0.88 -5.77 -5.61
CA GLY A 41 0.96 -6.99 -4.79
C GLY A 41 0.65 -8.27 -5.56
N SER A 42 0.35 -9.36 -4.84
CA SER A 42 0.02 -10.66 -5.42
C SER A 42 -1.25 -10.60 -6.29
N PHE A 43 -1.13 -10.97 -7.56
CA PHE A 43 -2.24 -10.96 -8.53
C PHE A 43 -3.50 -11.66 -8.03
N THR A 44 -3.35 -12.86 -7.47
CA THR A 44 -4.47 -13.64 -6.91
C THR A 44 -5.05 -12.93 -5.68
N GLY A 45 -4.19 -12.41 -4.80
CA GLY A 45 -4.62 -11.71 -3.60
C GLY A 45 -5.42 -10.44 -3.90
N LEU A 46 -4.96 -9.65 -4.88
CA LEU A 46 -5.64 -8.42 -5.29
C LEU A 46 -7.03 -8.69 -5.86
N ARG A 47 -7.19 -9.75 -6.68
CA ARG A 47 -8.51 -10.13 -7.23
C ARG A 47 -9.45 -10.67 -6.16
N ILE A 48 -8.94 -11.40 -5.17
CA ILE A 48 -9.74 -11.83 -4.02
C ILE A 48 -10.20 -10.61 -3.22
N ALA A 49 -9.29 -9.67 -2.93
CA ALA A 49 -9.61 -8.46 -2.18
C ALA A 49 -10.64 -7.59 -2.91
N SER A 50 -10.44 -7.34 -4.22
CA SER A 50 -11.37 -6.56 -5.02
C SER A 50 -12.74 -7.25 -5.11
N GLY A 51 -12.79 -8.53 -5.50
CA GLY A 51 -14.07 -9.25 -5.60
C GLY A 51 -14.82 -9.31 -4.27
N PHE A 52 -14.10 -9.43 -3.15
CA PHE A 52 -14.67 -9.44 -1.81
C PHE A 52 -15.28 -8.09 -1.41
N VAL A 53 -14.52 -6.99 -1.55
CA VAL A 53 -15.01 -5.65 -1.20
C VAL A 53 -16.15 -5.23 -2.14
N GLN A 54 -16.08 -5.58 -3.42
CA GLN A 54 -17.13 -5.32 -4.40
C GLN A 54 -18.44 -6.03 -4.01
N GLY A 55 -18.36 -7.31 -3.65
CA GLY A 55 -19.54 -8.06 -3.22
C GLY A 55 -20.18 -7.51 -1.95
N LEU A 56 -19.38 -7.11 -0.97
CA LEU A 56 -19.86 -6.45 0.25
C LEU A 56 -20.51 -5.09 -0.04
N ALA A 57 -19.81 -4.26 -0.81
CA ALA A 57 -20.25 -2.91 -1.15
C ALA A 57 -21.55 -2.92 -1.96
N PHE A 58 -21.68 -3.83 -2.94
CA PHE A 58 -22.86 -3.95 -3.77
C PHE A 58 -24.11 -4.33 -2.96
N GLY A 59 -23.96 -5.13 -1.90
CA GLY A 59 -25.07 -5.53 -1.05
C GLY A 59 -25.70 -4.37 -0.27
N GLN A 60 -24.96 -3.28 -0.03
CA GLN A 60 -25.36 -2.16 0.83
C GLN A 60 -25.29 -0.80 0.12
N ASP A 61 -25.06 -0.79 -1.20
CA ASP A 61 -24.84 0.41 -2.01
C ASP A 61 -23.75 1.35 -1.44
N LEU A 62 -22.67 0.75 -0.92
CA LEU A 62 -21.58 1.49 -0.31
C LEU A 62 -20.53 1.90 -1.35
N PRO A 63 -20.00 3.13 -1.27
CA PRO A 63 -18.82 3.51 -2.04
C PRO A 63 -17.58 2.79 -1.50
N VAL A 64 -16.57 2.64 -2.37
CA VAL A 64 -15.32 1.93 -2.06
C VAL A 64 -14.12 2.85 -2.26
N VAL A 65 -13.19 2.85 -1.30
CA VAL A 65 -11.96 3.63 -1.35
C VAL A 65 -10.77 2.70 -1.66
N PRO A 66 -10.19 2.78 -2.87
CA PRO A 66 -9.04 1.98 -3.25
C PRO A 66 -7.75 2.62 -2.72
N VAL A 67 -6.99 1.90 -1.89
CA VAL A 67 -5.78 2.42 -1.23
C VAL A 67 -4.52 1.70 -1.69
N SER A 68 -3.45 2.44 -1.96
CA SER A 68 -2.15 1.86 -2.35
C SER A 68 -1.53 1.04 -1.23
N ASN A 69 -1.07 -0.17 -1.56
CA ASN A 69 -0.32 -1.01 -0.62
C ASN A 69 1.05 -0.42 -0.29
N LEU A 70 1.68 0.27 -1.25
CA LEU A 70 2.96 0.95 -1.02
C LEU A 70 2.75 2.12 -0.05
N GLN A 71 1.71 2.93 -0.27
CA GLN A 71 1.38 4.05 0.61
C GLN A 71 1.01 3.57 2.03
N ALA A 72 0.27 2.46 2.14
CA ALA A 72 -0.08 1.89 3.44
C ALA A 72 1.15 1.45 4.27
N LEU A 73 2.23 0.98 3.62
CA LEU A 73 3.49 0.69 4.31
C LEU A 73 4.25 1.97 4.70
N ALA A 74 4.20 3.02 3.87
CA ALA A 74 4.82 4.30 4.19
C ALA A 74 4.20 4.96 5.45
N VAL A 75 2.91 4.73 5.73
CA VAL A 75 2.26 5.19 6.98
C VAL A 75 3.02 4.67 8.20
N HIS A 76 3.43 3.39 8.19
CA HIS A 76 4.19 2.82 9.31
C HIS A 76 5.51 3.56 9.53
N VAL A 77 6.21 3.92 8.44
CA VAL A 77 7.47 4.66 8.53
C VAL A 77 7.24 6.01 9.21
N PHE A 78 6.31 6.82 8.73
CA PHE A 78 6.11 8.18 9.27
C PHE A 78 5.48 8.23 10.65
N LEU A 79 4.77 7.17 11.08
CA LEU A 79 4.28 7.04 12.45
C LEU A 79 5.37 6.56 13.43
N SER A 80 6.30 5.72 12.98
CA SER A 80 7.35 5.14 13.84
C SER A 80 8.67 5.92 13.85
N HIS A 81 8.94 6.69 12.80
CA HIS A 81 10.18 7.46 12.60
C HIS A 81 9.83 8.93 12.34
N SER A 82 9.58 9.67 13.43
CA SER A 82 9.06 11.04 13.37
C SER A 82 9.98 12.06 12.71
N GLU A 83 11.26 11.74 12.56
CA GLU A 83 12.29 12.53 11.89
C GLU A 83 12.34 12.30 10.37
N ALA A 84 11.83 11.16 9.89
CA ALA A 84 11.86 10.82 8.47
C ALA A 84 11.00 11.79 7.65
N GLN A 85 11.60 12.43 6.66
CA GLN A 85 10.91 13.29 5.69
C GLN A 85 10.48 12.51 4.45
N ASN A 86 11.33 11.60 3.99
CA ASN A 86 11.05 10.70 2.87
C ASN A 86 11.18 9.24 3.32
N CYS A 87 10.56 8.32 2.58
CA CYS A 87 10.84 6.89 2.70
C CYS A 87 10.70 6.19 1.35
N LEU A 88 11.46 5.11 1.19
CA LEU A 88 11.37 4.20 0.06
C LEU A 88 10.61 2.94 0.48
N VAL A 89 9.55 2.60 -0.25
CA VAL A 89 8.80 1.36 -0.03
C VAL A 89 9.13 0.37 -1.13
N LEU A 90 9.48 -0.86 -0.76
CA LEU A 90 9.82 -1.96 -1.66
C LEU A 90 8.94 -3.18 -1.35
N ILE A 91 8.16 -3.64 -2.34
CA ILE A 91 7.41 -4.90 -2.28
C ILE A 91 7.96 -5.86 -3.35
N ASP A 92 8.22 -7.13 -2.99
CA ASP A 92 8.61 -8.18 -3.94
C ASP A 92 7.54 -8.34 -5.05
N ALA A 93 7.93 -8.05 -6.30
CA ALA A 93 7.06 -8.18 -7.47
C ALA A 93 7.13 -9.57 -8.13
N ARG A 94 7.92 -10.49 -7.56
CA ARG A 94 8.37 -11.75 -8.19
C ARG A 94 9.24 -11.48 -9.42
N MET A 95 9.71 -12.54 -10.06
CA MET A 95 10.51 -12.48 -11.29
C MET A 95 11.75 -11.57 -11.16
N ASP A 96 12.37 -11.55 -9.98
CA ASP A 96 13.54 -10.71 -9.67
C ASP A 96 13.31 -9.20 -9.84
N GLU A 97 12.08 -8.74 -9.62
CA GLU A 97 11.68 -7.34 -9.65
C GLU A 97 11.09 -6.89 -8.30
N VAL A 98 11.04 -5.57 -8.10
CA VAL A 98 10.39 -4.95 -6.95
C VAL A 98 9.37 -3.93 -7.42
N TYR A 99 8.19 -3.95 -6.78
CA TYR A 99 7.29 -2.81 -6.77
C TYR A 99 7.84 -1.77 -5.82
N TRP A 100 7.91 -0.52 -6.25
CA TRP A 100 8.51 0.52 -5.43
C TRP A 100 7.88 1.89 -5.66
N ALA A 101 8.00 2.72 -4.63
CA ALA A 101 7.65 4.13 -4.67
C ALA A 101 8.40 4.87 -3.56
N VAL A 102 8.65 6.16 -3.79
CA VAL A 102 9.13 7.08 -2.76
C VAL A 102 7.93 7.87 -2.25
N PHE A 103 7.86 8.05 -0.94
CA PHE A 103 6.85 8.91 -0.31
C PHE A 103 7.53 10.02 0.47
N THR A 104 6.91 11.20 0.48
CA THR A 104 7.23 12.27 1.42
C THR A 104 6.20 12.30 2.53
N ARG A 105 6.61 12.82 3.68
CA ARG A 105 5.71 13.08 4.79
C ARG A 105 4.82 14.26 4.46
N GLY A 106 3.53 14.00 4.27
CA GLY A 106 2.49 15.01 4.13
C GLY A 106 1.90 15.44 5.47
N GLU A 107 0.76 16.11 5.40
CA GLU A 107 -0.01 16.53 6.57
C GLU A 107 -0.40 15.33 7.45
N ASN A 108 -0.45 15.54 8.78
CA ASN A 108 -0.77 14.50 9.77
C ASN A 108 0.11 13.23 9.68
N ALA A 109 1.34 13.36 9.18
CA ALA A 109 2.26 12.25 8.93
C ALA A 109 1.74 11.22 7.90
N MET A 110 0.83 11.65 7.02
CA MET A 110 0.29 10.80 5.97
C MET A 110 1.22 10.81 4.76
N PRO A 111 1.50 9.65 4.15
CA PRO A 111 2.39 9.60 3.00
C PRO A 111 1.79 10.24 1.75
N GLU A 112 2.54 11.12 1.12
CA GLU A 112 2.27 11.66 -0.21
C GLU A 112 3.23 11.04 -1.22
N LEU A 113 2.70 10.59 -2.36
CA LEU A 113 3.49 9.93 -3.38
C LEU A 113 4.42 10.94 -4.07
N LEU A 114 5.71 10.62 -4.08
CA LEU A 114 6.72 11.34 -4.82
C LEU A 114 7.03 10.59 -6.13
N GLY A 115 6.53 11.12 -7.25
CA GLY A 115 6.68 10.50 -8.55
C GLY A 115 5.52 9.55 -8.87
N SER A 116 5.82 8.28 -9.13
CA SER A 116 4.83 7.24 -9.46
C SER A 116 5.13 5.93 -8.75
N GLU A 117 4.12 5.08 -8.58
CA GLU A 117 4.34 3.66 -8.25
C GLU A 117 4.95 2.97 -9.47
N ARG A 118 5.93 2.08 -9.24
CA ARG A 118 6.71 1.47 -10.32
C ARG A 118 7.00 0.01 -10.06
N VAL A 119 7.39 -0.70 -11.12
CA VAL A 119 8.00 -2.03 -11.03
C VAL A 119 9.26 -2.02 -11.87
N ASP A 120 10.38 -2.35 -11.25
CA ASP A 120 11.68 -2.34 -11.90
C ASP A 120 12.54 -3.47 -11.32
N LYS A 121 13.60 -3.86 -12.04
CA LYS A 121 14.64 -4.72 -11.48
C LYS A 121 15.41 -3.95 -10.40
N PRO A 122 15.93 -4.62 -9.34
CA PRO A 122 16.73 -3.99 -8.31
C PRO A 122 17.87 -3.11 -8.84
N GLU A 123 18.56 -3.55 -9.88
CA GLU A 123 19.66 -2.81 -10.48
C GLU A 123 19.20 -1.47 -11.09
N MET A 124 18.01 -1.46 -11.70
CA MET A 124 17.40 -0.24 -12.26
C MET A 124 16.92 0.70 -11.15
N VAL A 125 16.36 0.17 -10.05
CA VAL A 125 16.02 0.98 -8.86
C VAL A 125 17.27 1.65 -8.31
N SER A 126 18.39 0.92 -8.24
CA SER A 126 19.68 1.46 -7.81
C SER A 126 20.17 2.59 -8.70
N GLU A 127 20.07 2.45 -10.02
CA GLU A 127 20.46 3.50 -10.97
C GLU A 127 19.61 4.76 -10.80
N LEU A 128 18.28 4.59 -10.69
CA LEU A 128 17.34 5.72 -10.54
C LEU A 128 17.51 6.47 -9.20
N LEU A 129 17.98 5.78 -8.16
CA LEU A 129 18.16 6.34 -6.82
C LEU A 129 19.60 6.79 -6.53
N GLN A 130 20.54 6.66 -7.48
CA GLN A 130 21.96 6.94 -7.27
C GLN A 130 22.27 8.36 -6.76
N GLU A 131 21.45 9.34 -7.15
CA GLU A 131 21.61 10.76 -6.77
C GLU A 131 20.71 11.19 -5.58
N GLN A 132 20.00 10.26 -4.96
CA GLN A 132 19.06 10.56 -3.88
C GLN A 132 19.74 10.54 -2.51
N ASP A 133 19.24 11.41 -1.62
CA ASP A 133 19.65 11.39 -0.21
C ASP A 133 19.14 10.13 0.48
N GLU A 134 19.88 9.70 1.50
CA GLU A 134 19.55 8.54 2.32
C GLU A 134 18.17 8.68 2.99
N MET A 135 17.34 7.64 2.89
CA MET A 135 16.02 7.60 3.52
C MET A 135 15.68 6.17 4.00
N PRO A 136 14.80 6.03 5.02
CA PRO A 136 14.38 4.72 5.48
C PRO A 136 13.72 3.90 4.37
N VAL A 137 14.07 2.61 4.31
CA VAL A 137 13.56 1.64 3.34
C VAL A 137 12.72 0.58 4.07
N ILE A 138 11.52 0.30 3.57
CA ILE A 138 10.59 -0.67 4.19
C ILE A 138 9.99 -1.63 3.16
N GLY A 139 9.64 -2.83 3.62
CA GLY A 139 8.82 -3.81 2.91
C GLY A 139 9.58 -5.08 2.57
N ASN A 140 8.90 -6.09 2.06
CA ASN A 140 9.52 -7.40 1.81
C ASN A 140 10.47 -7.39 0.60
N GLY A 141 10.47 -6.33 -0.22
CA GLY A 141 11.48 -6.11 -1.25
C GLY A 141 12.88 -5.81 -0.70
N LEU A 142 13.01 -5.60 0.62
CA LEU A 142 14.32 -5.51 1.31
C LEU A 142 15.24 -6.70 1.02
N ALA A 143 14.67 -7.88 0.71
CA ALA A 143 15.42 -9.07 0.30
C ALA A 143 16.30 -8.86 -0.95
N TYR A 144 16.03 -7.82 -1.75
CA TYR A 144 16.79 -7.49 -2.96
C TYR A 144 17.74 -6.31 -2.79
N VAL A 145 17.84 -5.68 -1.61
CA VAL A 145 18.66 -4.47 -1.39
C VAL A 145 20.15 -4.71 -1.64
N ASP A 146 20.63 -5.93 -1.46
CA ASP A 146 22.03 -6.28 -1.75
C ASP A 146 22.36 -6.26 -3.26
N ARG A 147 21.35 -6.16 -4.13
CA ARG A 147 21.48 -5.89 -5.57
C ARG A 147 21.32 -4.41 -5.92
N MET A 148 21.19 -3.54 -4.92
CA MET A 148 20.96 -2.11 -5.07
C MET A 148 22.06 -1.30 -4.38
N ASP A 149 23.25 -1.27 -4.97
CA ASP A 149 24.45 -0.65 -4.39
C ASP A 149 24.23 0.78 -3.88
N ALA A 150 23.46 1.59 -4.64
CA ALA A 150 23.17 2.99 -4.30
C ALA A 150 22.46 3.16 -2.96
N ILE A 151 21.63 2.18 -2.57
CA ILE A 151 20.83 2.24 -1.34
C ILE A 151 21.26 1.19 -0.31
N SER A 152 22.33 0.45 -0.58
CA SER A 152 22.79 -0.68 0.23
C SER A 152 23.02 -0.33 1.70
N ARG A 153 23.38 0.93 1.97
CA ARG A 153 23.66 1.50 3.30
C ARG A 153 22.51 2.28 3.91
N TRP A 154 21.40 2.49 3.19
CA TRP A 154 20.26 3.23 3.71
C TRP A 154 19.61 2.48 4.89
N PRO A 155 18.91 3.17 5.81
CA PRO A 155 18.35 2.56 7.01
C PRO A 155 17.23 1.60 6.63
N ARG A 156 17.31 0.35 7.07
CA ARG A 156 16.30 -0.67 6.77
C ARG A 156 15.33 -0.78 7.94
N ILE A 157 14.03 -0.69 7.66
CA ILE A 157 12.97 -0.96 8.63
C ILE A 157 12.57 -2.42 8.47
N GLU A 158 13.23 -3.29 9.24
CA GLU A 158 13.02 -4.74 9.20
C GLU A 158 11.71 -5.18 9.86
N SER A 159 11.17 -4.35 10.77
CA SER A 159 9.89 -4.58 11.44
C SER A 159 8.82 -3.62 10.94
N GLY A 160 7.85 -4.16 10.21
CA GLY A 160 6.67 -3.45 9.74
C GLY A 160 5.45 -4.36 9.77
N PRO A 161 4.22 -3.79 9.69
CA PRO A 161 3.02 -4.60 9.62
C PRO A 161 3.04 -5.42 8.32
N GLU A 162 3.02 -6.76 8.43
CA GLU A 162 2.85 -7.63 7.26
C GLU A 162 1.52 -7.34 6.53
N HIS A 163 0.52 -6.83 7.27
CA HIS A 163 -0.82 -6.53 6.79
C HIS A 163 -1.29 -5.17 7.30
N PRO A 164 -1.14 -4.08 6.52
CA PRO A 164 -1.38 -2.71 6.99
C PRO A 164 -2.87 -2.32 6.92
N ALA A 165 -3.80 -3.18 7.37
CA ALA A 165 -5.24 -2.93 7.30
C ALA A 165 -5.66 -1.65 8.05
N HIS A 166 -5.02 -1.38 9.20
CA HIS A 166 -5.21 -0.12 9.93
C HIS A 166 -4.78 1.10 9.10
N ALA A 167 -3.61 1.04 8.46
CA ALA A 167 -3.12 2.14 7.62
C ALA A 167 -4.01 2.34 6.39
N ILE A 168 -4.52 1.26 5.78
CA ILE A 168 -5.51 1.32 4.71
C ILE A 168 -6.75 2.07 5.18
N ALA A 169 -7.30 1.73 6.36
CA ALA A 169 -8.45 2.43 6.91
C ALA A 169 -8.17 3.91 7.18
N SER A 170 -7.01 4.24 7.77
CA SER A 170 -6.62 5.64 8.03
C SER A 170 -6.49 6.47 6.75
N LEU A 171 -5.84 5.93 5.72
CA LEU A 171 -5.74 6.57 4.40
C LEU A 171 -7.11 6.70 3.75
N ALA A 172 -7.97 5.69 3.90
CA ALA A 172 -9.30 5.69 3.31
C ALA A 172 -10.20 6.79 3.90
N VAL A 173 -10.09 7.09 5.20
CA VAL A 173 -10.86 8.18 5.82
C VAL A 173 -10.53 9.52 5.15
N LEU A 174 -9.26 9.79 4.88
CA LEU A 174 -8.81 11.02 4.23
C LEU A 174 -9.25 11.05 2.76
N ALA A 175 -8.98 9.98 2.03
CA ALA A 175 -9.38 9.87 0.63
C ALA A 175 -10.91 9.94 0.44
N PHE A 176 -11.69 9.41 1.38
CA PHE A 176 -13.14 9.53 1.37
C PHE A 176 -13.60 10.98 1.55
N ALA A 177 -12.99 11.70 2.51
CA ALA A 177 -13.27 13.11 2.74
C ALA A 177 -12.94 13.98 1.51
N ASP A 178 -11.91 13.59 0.75
CA ASP A 178 -11.50 14.25 -0.50
C ASP A 178 -12.35 13.82 -1.72
N GLY A 179 -13.35 12.96 -1.55
CA GLY A 179 -14.24 12.50 -2.62
C GLY A 179 -13.60 11.50 -3.58
N LEU A 180 -12.54 10.81 -3.16
CA LEU A 180 -11.80 9.83 -3.98
C LEU A 180 -12.40 8.41 -3.93
N ALA A 181 -13.59 8.26 -3.36
CA ALA A 181 -14.30 7.00 -3.36
C ALA A 181 -14.87 6.70 -4.76
N VAL A 182 -14.95 5.42 -5.11
CA VAL A 182 -15.49 4.92 -6.37
C VAL A 182 -16.73 4.08 -6.14
N GLU A 183 -17.52 3.87 -7.19
CA GLU A 183 -18.60 2.88 -7.15
C GLU A 183 -18.02 1.48 -6.93
N ALA A 184 -18.79 0.58 -6.32
CA ALA A 184 -18.39 -0.80 -6.09
C ALA A 184 -17.86 -1.47 -7.39
N LYS A 185 -18.55 -1.32 -8.51
CA LYS A 185 -18.14 -1.93 -9.80
C LYS A 185 -16.76 -1.45 -10.30
N ASP A 186 -16.32 -0.26 -9.89
CA ASP A 186 -15.09 0.39 -10.33
C ASP A 186 -13.92 0.15 -9.36
N ALA A 187 -14.17 -0.49 -8.21
CA ALA A 187 -13.16 -0.88 -7.21
C ALA A 187 -12.23 -2.02 -7.72
N SER A 188 -11.39 -1.69 -8.69
CA SER A 188 -10.50 -2.63 -9.38
C SER A 188 -9.05 -2.53 -8.90
N PRO A 189 -8.27 -3.62 -8.97
CA PRO A 189 -6.83 -3.57 -8.72
C PRO A 189 -6.10 -2.65 -9.71
N VAL A 190 -5.01 -2.04 -9.25
CA VAL A 190 -4.05 -1.30 -10.11
C VAL A 190 -2.84 -2.17 -10.41
N TYR A 191 -2.55 -2.33 -11.70
CA TYR A 191 -1.42 -3.10 -12.21
C TYR A 191 -0.29 -2.14 -12.62
N VAL A 192 0.74 -2.05 -11.80
CA VAL A 192 1.84 -1.08 -11.94
C VAL A 192 2.80 -1.40 -13.12
N ARG A 193 2.67 -2.57 -13.73
CA ARG A 193 3.55 -3.02 -14.83
C ARG A 193 3.36 -2.27 -16.16
N ASP A 194 2.31 -1.46 -16.27
CA ASP A 194 1.87 -0.89 -17.55
C ASP A 194 2.24 0.60 -17.76
N GLU A 195 2.97 1.26 -16.85
CA GLU A 195 3.29 2.70 -16.97
C GLU A 195 4.79 3.04 -16.87
N VAL A 196 5.35 3.58 -17.97
CA VAL A 196 6.78 3.87 -18.14
C VAL A 196 7.01 5.38 -18.34
N ALA A 197 6.99 6.16 -17.26
CA ALA A 197 7.53 7.53 -17.30
C ALA A 197 8.03 7.97 -15.90
N TRP A 198 9.36 8.04 -15.72
CA TRP A 198 9.96 8.61 -14.51
C TRP A 198 10.08 10.14 -14.63
N LYS A 199 9.70 10.88 -13.59
CA LYS A 199 10.09 12.28 -13.39
C LYS A 199 10.95 12.36 -12.14
N LYS A 200 12.12 13.01 -12.23
CA LYS A 200 13.00 13.26 -11.07
C LYS A 200 12.20 13.99 -9.97
N LEU A 201 12.52 13.68 -8.72
CA LEU A 201 11.93 14.34 -7.56
C LEU A 201 12.22 15.85 -7.61
N PRO A 202 11.23 16.72 -7.34
CA PRO A 202 11.46 18.15 -7.28
C PRO A 202 12.38 18.47 -6.10
N GLY A 203 13.51 19.16 -6.33
CA GLY A 203 14.34 19.64 -5.22
C GLY A 203 15.86 19.72 -5.39
N ARG A 204 16.45 19.48 -6.56
CA ARG A 204 17.87 19.82 -6.80
C ARG A 204 18.08 20.33 -8.24
N ASP A 205 18.45 21.61 -8.34
CA ASP A 205 19.24 22.15 -9.45
C ASP A 205 20.66 21.55 -9.42
#